data_AF-A0A1T4VYE2-F1
#
_entry.id   AF-A0A1T4VYE2-F1
#
_cell.length_a   1.000
_cell.length_b   1.000
_cell.length_c   1.000
_cell.angle_alpha   90.00
_cell.angle_beta   90.00
_cell.angle_gamma   90.00
#
_symmetry.space_group_name_H-M   'P 1'
#
loop_
_entity.id
_entity.type
_entity.pdbx_description
1 polymer ?
#
loop_
_entity_poly.entity_id
_entity_poly.type
_entity_poly.pdbx_seq_one_letter_code
_entity_poly.pdbx_strand_id
1 'polypeptide(L)'
;MDKTMKEKSLIIKKYKDMFETFRLDYEGTPFSVDGNTHWELEFNLKNEGDLKNIKTPYGKEFGGTETAPKPCSRNGFLWGENNTTVPEWKSEELLEIDDGSLLNKVVDGKVVERYRFESGKWVKI
;
A
#
# COMPACT_ATOMS: atom_id res chain seq x y z
N MET A 1 16.60 -1.11 -22.54
CA MET A 1 16.11 0.19 -22.05
C MET A 1 15.01 0.64 -22.99
N ASP A 2 13.77 0.91 -22.61
CA ASP A 2 13.12 1.02 -21.31
C ASP A 2 11.60 1.10 -21.63
N LYS A 3 10.76 0.28 -20.98
CA LYS A 3 9.28 0.38 -21.01
C LYS A 3 8.67 -0.04 -19.67
N THR A 4 9.45 0.04 -18.60
CA THR A 4 9.02 -0.35 -17.26
C THR A 4 8.14 0.75 -16.66
N MET A 5 6.94 0.36 -16.26
CA MET A 5 5.99 1.08 -15.38
C MET A 5 5.32 2.35 -15.91
N LYS A 6 4.34 2.20 -16.82
CA LYS A 6 3.35 3.25 -17.11
C LYS A 6 1.89 2.81 -16.97
N GLU A 7 1.62 1.76 -16.21
CA GLU A 7 0.30 1.58 -15.62
C GLU A 7 0.35 2.16 -14.22
N LYS A 8 0.03 3.45 -14.10
CA LYS A 8 -0.51 3.97 -12.83
C LYS A 8 -1.59 2.98 -12.40
N SER A 9 -1.54 2.50 -11.16
CA SER A 9 -2.56 1.64 -10.56
C SER A 9 -3.96 2.09 -11.02
N LEU A 10 -4.54 1.37 -11.97
CA LEU A 10 -5.85 1.70 -12.57
C LEU A 10 -7.00 1.50 -11.56
N ILE A 11 -6.67 0.94 -10.40
CA ILE A 11 -7.58 0.43 -9.38
C ILE A 11 -8.09 1.56 -8.49
N ILE A 12 -7.24 2.54 -8.12
CA ILE A 12 -7.60 3.58 -7.16
C ILE A 12 -7.67 4.94 -7.89
N LYS A 13 -8.90 5.41 -8.17
CA LYS A 13 -9.13 6.71 -8.82
C LYS A 13 -9.67 7.74 -7.84
N LYS A 14 -10.43 7.30 -6.83
CA LYS A 14 -10.99 8.11 -5.75
C LYS A 14 -10.79 7.42 -4.42
N TYR A 15 -10.97 8.17 -3.33
CA TYR A 15 -10.86 7.64 -1.98
C TYR A 15 -11.75 6.41 -1.73
N LYS A 16 -12.98 6.43 -2.25
CA LYS A 16 -13.90 5.29 -2.14
C LYS A 16 -13.30 3.99 -2.72
N ASP A 17 -12.60 4.07 -3.85
CA ASP A 17 -11.96 2.90 -4.45
C ASP A 17 -10.88 2.33 -3.52
N MET A 18 -10.10 3.20 -2.87
CA MET A 18 -9.10 2.83 -1.86
C MET A 18 -9.76 2.14 -0.66
N PHE A 19 -10.83 2.74 -0.12
CA PHE A 19 -11.57 2.20 1.02
C PHE A 19 -12.14 0.81 0.72
N GLU A 20 -12.75 0.64 -0.45
CA GLU A 20 -13.34 -0.64 -0.91
C GLU A 20 -12.28 -1.68 -1.27
N THR A 21 -11.20 -1.29 -1.98
CA THR A 21 -10.10 -2.20 -2.36
C THR A 21 -9.36 -2.72 -1.15
N PHE A 22 -9.07 -1.86 -0.17
CA PHE A 22 -8.32 -2.23 1.03
C PHE A 22 -9.18 -2.66 2.21
N ARG A 23 -10.49 -2.88 2.00
CA ARG A 23 -11.43 -3.35 3.02
C ARG A 23 -11.29 -2.59 4.34
N LEU A 24 -11.28 -1.26 4.24
CA LEU A 24 -11.16 -0.38 5.40
C LEU A 24 -12.47 -0.28 6.21
N ASP A 25 -13.47 -1.09 5.87
CA ASP A 25 -14.77 -1.29 6.53
C ASP A 25 -14.71 -2.22 7.76
N TYR A 26 -13.51 -2.55 8.27
CA TYR A 26 -13.37 -3.39 9.44
C TYR A 26 -13.90 -2.72 10.73
N GLU A 27 -14.31 -3.53 11.70
CA GLU A 27 -14.85 -3.04 12.97
C GLU A 27 -13.82 -2.16 13.71
N GLY A 28 -14.25 -0.98 14.18
CA GLY A 28 -13.38 -0.03 14.88
C GLY A 28 -12.42 0.74 13.96
N THR A 29 -12.61 0.65 12.64
CA THR A 29 -11.85 1.45 11.66
C THR A 29 -11.93 2.96 11.95
N PRO A 30 -10.80 3.69 11.92
CA PRO A 30 -10.80 5.15 11.99
C PRO A 30 -11.12 5.79 10.63
N PHE A 31 -11.23 4.98 9.57
CA PHE A 31 -11.47 5.44 8.21
C PHE A 31 -12.97 5.60 7.94
N SER A 32 -13.33 6.59 7.14
CA SER A 32 -14.72 6.84 6.72
C SER A 32 -14.84 6.64 5.23
N VAL A 33 -15.86 5.93 4.75
CA VAL A 33 -16.12 5.75 3.31
C VAL A 33 -16.33 7.08 2.56
N ASP A 34 -16.81 8.10 3.27
CA ASP A 34 -16.98 9.48 2.76
C ASP A 34 -15.70 10.32 2.88
N GLY A 35 -14.57 9.70 3.23
CA GLY A 35 -13.27 10.33 3.20
C GLY A 35 -12.90 10.79 1.79
N ASN A 36 -11.96 11.71 1.71
CA ASN A 36 -11.48 12.25 0.45
C ASN A 36 -9.96 12.33 0.33
N THR A 37 -9.24 12.02 1.41
CA THR A 37 -7.81 12.23 1.52
C THR A 37 -7.09 10.93 1.87
N HIS A 38 -6.05 10.61 1.12
CA HIS A 38 -5.12 9.52 1.44
C HIS A 38 -3.71 9.88 1.00
N TRP A 39 -2.74 9.07 1.44
CA TRP A 39 -1.34 9.19 1.05
C TRP A 39 -0.90 7.94 0.30
N GLU A 40 -0.13 8.12 -0.77
CA GLU A 40 0.43 7.04 -1.59
C GLU A 40 1.95 7.16 -1.57
N LEU A 41 2.63 6.05 -1.24
CA LEU A 41 4.08 5.94 -1.27
C LEU A 41 4.47 5.05 -2.47
N GLU A 42 5.17 5.65 -3.43
CA GLU A 42 5.80 4.96 -4.56
C GLU A 42 7.30 4.87 -4.27
N PHE A 43 7.85 3.66 -4.16
CA PHE A 43 9.24 3.47 -3.76
C PHE A 43 9.86 2.24 -4.41
N ASN A 44 11.19 2.26 -4.50
CA ASN A 44 12.02 1.06 -4.67
C ASN A 44 12.79 0.82 -3.37
N LEU A 45 13.12 -0.45 -3.12
CA LEU A 45 14.01 -0.79 -2.03
C LEU A 45 15.44 -0.39 -2.40
N LYS A 46 16.13 0.23 -1.44
CA LYS A 46 17.54 0.59 -1.59
C LYS A 46 18.46 -0.62 -1.68
N ASN A 47 18.04 -1.74 -1.07
CA ASN A 47 18.72 -3.01 -1.16
C ASN A 47 17.73 -4.10 -1.57
N GLU A 48 17.94 -4.73 -2.73
CA GLU A 48 17.11 -5.83 -3.21
C GLU A 48 17.07 -7.02 -2.23
N GLY A 49 18.13 -7.22 -1.43
CA GLY A 49 18.18 -8.24 -0.40
C GLY A 49 17.09 -8.11 0.67
N ASP A 50 16.52 -6.91 0.85
CA ASP A 50 15.46 -6.63 1.82
C ASP A 50 14.09 -7.16 1.35
N LEU A 51 13.96 -7.56 0.08
CA LEU A 51 12.75 -8.25 -0.42
C LEU A 51 12.44 -9.51 0.39
N LYS A 52 13.47 -10.18 0.94
CA LYS A 52 13.29 -11.35 1.79
C LYS A 52 12.50 -11.03 3.07
N ASN A 53 12.46 -9.77 3.49
CA ASN A 53 11.75 -9.29 4.68
C ASN A 53 10.29 -8.96 4.39
N ILE A 54 9.86 -8.97 3.13
CA ILE A 54 8.47 -8.82 2.72
C ILE A 54 7.88 -10.22 2.54
N LYS A 55 6.91 -10.57 3.37
CA LYS A 55 6.27 -11.88 3.41
C LYS A 55 4.78 -11.79 3.11
N THR A 56 4.24 -12.85 2.54
CA THR A 56 2.79 -13.06 2.46
C THR A 56 2.28 -13.52 3.84
N PRO A 57 1.30 -12.83 4.44
CA PRO A 57 0.90 -13.09 5.83
C PRO A 57 -0.08 -14.27 5.93
N TYR A 58 0.36 -15.49 5.64
CA TYR A 58 -0.49 -16.67 5.72
C TYR A 58 -0.86 -17.05 7.17
N GLY A 59 -2.14 -17.34 7.40
CA GLY A 59 -2.67 -17.92 8.63
C GLY A 59 -2.38 -19.41 8.73
N LYS A 60 -2.64 -19.99 9.91
CA LYS A 60 -2.39 -21.42 10.20
C LYS A 60 -3.14 -22.36 9.25
N GLU A 61 -4.36 -21.98 8.89
CA GLU A 61 -5.22 -22.66 7.93
C GLU A 61 -4.62 -22.73 6.50
N PHE A 62 -3.69 -21.82 6.19
CA PHE A 62 -2.94 -21.78 4.92
C PHE A 62 -1.46 -22.17 5.10
N GLY A 63 -1.10 -22.79 6.23
CA GLY A 63 0.27 -23.26 6.50
C GLY A 63 1.24 -22.18 6.98
N GLY A 64 0.76 -20.99 7.34
CA GLY A 64 1.57 -19.92 7.91
C GLY A 64 1.39 -19.76 9.43
N THR A 65 1.83 -18.61 9.95
CA THR A 65 1.86 -18.31 11.39
C THR A 65 1.09 -17.04 11.77
N GLU A 66 0.50 -16.33 10.80
CA GLU A 66 -0.19 -15.07 11.06
C GLU A 66 -1.46 -15.26 11.88
N THR A 67 -1.68 -14.37 12.85
CA THR A 67 -2.85 -14.37 13.74
C THR A 67 -3.54 -13.01 13.86
N ALA A 68 -3.05 -11.99 13.16
CA ALA A 68 -3.62 -10.64 13.15
C ALA A 68 -5.12 -10.66 12.82
N PRO A 69 -5.95 -9.86 13.51
CA PRO A 69 -7.35 -9.70 13.15
C PRO A 69 -7.49 -8.94 11.82
N LYS A 70 -8.74 -8.72 11.39
CA LYS A 70 -9.04 -7.81 10.28
C LYS A 70 -8.33 -6.46 10.50
N PRO A 71 -7.83 -5.81 9.44
CA PRO A 71 -8.10 -6.10 8.02
C PRO A 71 -7.28 -7.24 7.38
N CYS A 72 -6.33 -7.88 8.08
CA CYS A 72 -5.55 -8.98 7.52
C CYS A 72 -6.44 -10.20 7.19
N SER A 73 -6.45 -10.63 5.93
CA SER A 73 -7.27 -11.76 5.46
C SER A 73 -6.66 -13.12 5.83
N ARG A 74 -5.34 -13.14 6.04
CA ARG A 74 -4.51 -14.31 6.33
C ARG A 74 -4.39 -15.33 5.21
N ASN A 75 -4.97 -15.06 4.04
CA ASN A 75 -4.86 -15.94 2.87
C ASN A 75 -3.87 -15.40 1.83
N GLY A 76 -3.19 -14.29 2.14
CA GLY A 76 -2.23 -13.64 1.26
C GLY A 76 -2.82 -12.69 0.23
N PHE A 77 -4.15 -12.59 0.16
CA PHE A 77 -4.87 -11.73 -0.76
C PHE A 77 -6.03 -11.02 -0.06
N LEU A 78 -6.32 -9.80 -0.49
CA LEU A 78 -7.47 -9.06 -0.03
C LEU A 78 -8.46 -8.91 -1.18
N TRP A 79 -9.68 -9.38 -0.96
CA TRP A 79 -10.80 -9.20 -1.89
C TRP A 79 -11.60 -7.95 -1.48
N GLY A 80 -11.47 -6.90 -2.29
CA GLY A 80 -12.16 -5.64 -2.14
C GLY A 80 -13.63 -5.69 -2.58
N GLU A 81 -14.44 -4.76 -2.08
CA GLU A 81 -15.87 -4.68 -2.45
C GLU A 81 -16.10 -4.23 -3.89
N ASN A 82 -15.09 -3.61 -4.50
CA ASN A 82 -15.09 -3.17 -5.89
C ASN A 82 -14.59 -4.25 -6.88
N ASN A 83 -14.73 -5.53 -6.54
CA ASN A 83 -14.25 -6.69 -7.32
C ASN A 83 -12.73 -6.68 -7.61
N THR A 84 -11.96 -5.99 -6.77
CA THR A 84 -10.49 -5.99 -6.85
C THR A 84 -9.93 -7.09 -5.97
N THR A 85 -8.91 -7.80 -6.45
CA THR A 85 -8.05 -8.63 -5.60
C THR A 85 -6.66 -8.02 -5.57
N VAL A 86 -6.14 -7.72 -4.38
CA VAL A 86 -4.76 -7.25 -4.21
C VAL A 86 -3.98 -8.21 -3.32
N PRO A 87 -2.67 -8.41 -3.53
CA PRO A 87 -1.85 -9.20 -2.61
C PRO A 87 -1.69 -8.46 -1.28
N GLU A 88 -1.69 -9.23 -0.18
CA GLU A 88 -1.32 -8.74 1.15
C GLU A 88 0.16 -8.98 1.40
N TRP A 89 0.80 -8.00 2.02
CA TRP A 89 2.21 -8.04 2.39
C TRP A 89 2.38 -7.63 3.84
N LYS A 90 3.32 -8.27 4.53
CA LYS A 90 3.79 -7.88 5.85
C LYS A 90 5.31 -7.79 5.81
N SER A 91 5.85 -6.78 6.48
CA SER A 91 7.28 -6.74 6.79
C SER A 91 7.49 -6.70 8.29
N GLU A 92 8.46 -7.47 8.77
CA GLU A 92 8.87 -7.52 10.18
C GLU A 92 10.05 -6.59 10.47
N GLU A 93 10.67 -6.04 9.42
CA GLU A 93 11.81 -5.14 9.51
C GLU A 93 11.49 -3.80 8.82
N LEU A 94 12.25 -2.77 9.16
CA LEU A 94 12.19 -1.51 8.45
C LEU A 94 12.75 -1.70 7.04
N LEU A 95 12.00 -1.29 6.02
CA LEU A 95 12.46 -1.29 4.64
C LEU A 95 13.20 0.01 4.34
N GLU A 96 14.47 -0.08 3.93
CA GLU A 96 15.18 1.07 3.39
C GLU A 96 14.72 1.36 1.96
N ILE A 97 14.32 2.60 1.70
CA ILE A 97 13.85 3.05 0.39
C ILE A 97 14.91 3.89 -0.32
N ASP A 98 14.88 3.87 -1.64
CA ASP A 98 15.80 4.63 -2.49
C ASP A 98 15.48 6.13 -2.56
N ASP A 99 16.52 6.92 -2.79
CA ASP A 99 16.39 8.31 -3.22
C ASP A 99 15.58 8.37 -4.52
N GLY A 100 14.69 9.36 -4.61
CA GLY A 100 13.73 9.49 -5.72
C GLY A 100 12.36 8.87 -5.45
N SER A 101 12.19 8.11 -4.36
CA SER A 101 10.86 7.65 -3.89
C SER A 101 9.90 8.82 -3.72
N LEU A 102 8.63 8.62 -4.01
CA LEU A 102 7.60 9.67 -4.03
C LEU A 102 6.53 9.41 -2.98
N LEU A 103 6.19 10.45 -2.23
CA LEU A 103 5.06 10.46 -1.31
C LEU A 103 4.04 11.48 -1.79
N ASN A 104 2.86 11.02 -2.19
CA ASN A 104 1.78 11.83 -2.74
C ASN A 104 0.66 11.96 -1.72
N LYS A 105 0.20 13.19 -1.46
CA LYS A 105 -1.09 13.43 -0.82
C LYS A 105 -2.15 13.56 -1.91
N VAL A 106 -3.15 12.69 -1.86
CA VAL A 106 -4.25 12.69 -2.81
C VAL A 106 -5.49 13.21 -2.11
N VAL A 107 -6.15 14.21 -2.69
CA VAL A 107 -7.44 14.76 -2.25
C VAL A 107 -8.40 14.71 -3.43
N ASP A 108 -9.55 14.09 -3.25
CA ASP A 108 -10.58 13.94 -4.29
C ASP A 108 -10.03 13.34 -5.59
N GLY A 109 -9.13 12.36 -5.48
CA GLY A 109 -8.49 11.68 -6.60
C GLY A 109 -7.40 12.50 -7.32
N LYS A 110 -7.00 13.65 -6.78
CA LYS A 110 -5.95 14.51 -7.34
C LYS A 110 -4.78 14.62 -6.37
N VAL A 111 -3.56 14.48 -6.89
CA VAL A 111 -2.34 14.78 -6.12
C VAL A 111 -2.32 16.29 -5.84
N VAL A 112 -2.37 16.68 -4.57
CA VAL A 112 -2.35 18.09 -4.13
C VAL A 112 -1.05 18.46 -3.44
N GLU A 113 -0.33 17.48 -2.89
CA GLU A 113 1.02 17.67 -2.36
C GLU A 113 1.89 16.48 -2.75
N ARG A 114 3.17 16.73 -3.02
CA ARG A 114 4.14 15.72 -3.37
C ARG A 114 5.46 15.98 -2.67
N TYR A 115 6.08 14.89 -2.23
CA TYR A 115 7.41 14.89 -1.66
C TYR A 115 8.27 13.88 -2.38
N ARG A 116 9.56 14.16 -2.49
CA ARG A 116 10.59 13.24 -2.95
C ARG A 116 11.52 12.91 -1.80
N PHE A 117 11.89 11.64 -1.68
CA PHE A 117 12.90 11.20 -0.73
C PHE A 117 14.29 11.51 -1.27
N GLU A 118 15.09 12.28 -0.53
CA GLU A 118 16.45 12.67 -0.89
C GLU A 118 17.34 12.63 0.35
N SER A 119 18.42 11.84 0.30
CA SER A 119 19.44 11.77 1.36
C SER A 119 18.86 11.60 2.76
N GLY A 120 17.88 10.69 2.89
CA GLY A 120 17.25 10.36 4.17
C GLY A 120 16.12 11.30 4.60
N LYS A 121 15.66 12.22 3.75
CA LYS A 121 14.62 13.22 4.10
C LYS A 121 13.56 13.36 3.01
N TRP A 122 12.35 13.72 3.40
CA TRP A 122 11.28 14.10 2.47
C TRP A 122 11.37 15.59 2.13
N VAL A 123 11.58 15.90 0.85
CA VAL A 123 11.63 17.25 0.30
C VAL A 123 10.38 17.50 -0.52
N LYS A 124 9.64 18.58 -0.23
CA LYS A 124 8.43 18.94 -0.98
C LYS A 124 8.82 19.41 -2.39
N ILE A 125 8.10 18.93 -3.42
CA ILE A 125 8.35 19.25 -4.84
C ILE A 125 7.09 19.65 -5.59
#